data_AF-A0A9E6FEN6-F1
#
_entry.id   AF-A0A9E6FEN6-F1
#
_cell.length_a   1.000
_cell.length_b   1.000
_cell.length_c   1.000
_cell.angle_alpha   90.00
_cell.angle_beta   90.00
_cell.angle_gamma   90.00
#
_symmetry.space_group_name_H-M   'P 1'
#
loop_
_entity.id
_entity.type
_entity.pdbx_description
1 polymer ?
#
loop_
_entity_poly.entity_id
_entity_poly.type
_entity_poly.pdbx_seq_one_letter_code
_entity_poly.pdbx_strand_id
1 'polypeptide(L)'
;MLNDENQEVDLETSTEEATEETQETQETQEEEQGVEYWKAEALKNKAILERNKNKEPKEEKKSDGFGYDVKAYLKASGIKADEFDFVKEELKRFGGDIDGLIDNDYFQAKLEKQRAIKQTAEATPTGKRTGNSATDSTDYWLNKPFAEVPKEMRRQVLIAKEKKEGSGSHFYNS
;
A
#
# COMPACT_ATOMS: atom_id res chain seq x y z
N MET A 1 32.69 -63.44 -80.82
CA MET A 1 33.87 -62.88 -81.51
C MET A 1 33.57 -61.41 -81.76
N LEU A 2 34.63 -60.59 -81.66
CA LEU A 2 34.64 -59.13 -81.69
C LEU A 2 34.14 -58.51 -83.02
N ASN A 3 34.03 -57.18 -82.97
CA ASN A 3 33.95 -56.14 -84.00
C ASN A 3 32.52 -55.68 -84.34
N ASP A 4 32.07 -54.49 -83.94
CA ASP A 4 32.64 -53.13 -84.14
C ASP A 4 32.69 -52.75 -85.62
N GLU A 5 31.68 -51.99 -86.07
CA GLU A 5 31.84 -50.95 -87.08
C GLU A 5 30.66 -49.96 -87.07
N ASN A 6 30.98 -48.77 -86.59
CA ASN A 6 30.40 -47.45 -86.83
C ASN A 6 29.52 -47.27 -88.07
N GLN A 7 28.42 -46.53 -87.88
CA GLN A 7 28.16 -45.37 -88.75
C GLN A 7 27.45 -44.25 -87.97
N GLU A 8 28.21 -43.18 -87.73
CA GLU A 8 27.76 -41.86 -87.30
C GLU A 8 26.82 -41.24 -88.34
N VAL A 9 25.77 -40.56 -87.88
CA VAL A 9 25.30 -39.30 -88.49
C VAL A 9 24.78 -38.40 -87.36
N ASP A 10 25.58 -37.37 -87.05
CA ASP A 10 25.23 -36.15 -86.34
C ASP A 10 23.95 -35.48 -86.86
N LEU A 11 23.16 -34.89 -85.96
CA LEU A 11 22.72 -33.49 -86.14
C LEU A 11 22.18 -32.90 -84.82
N GLU A 12 23.02 -32.06 -84.21
CA GLU A 12 22.73 -30.83 -83.46
C GLU A 12 21.26 -30.52 -83.10
N THR A 13 21.00 -30.29 -81.81
CA THR A 13 20.62 -28.94 -81.34
C THR A 13 20.65 -28.85 -79.81
N SER A 14 21.68 -28.16 -79.33
CA SER A 14 21.78 -27.57 -78.00
C SER A 14 20.88 -26.34 -77.95
N THR A 15 19.88 -26.31 -77.07
CA THR A 15 19.36 -25.07 -76.47
C THR A 15 18.72 -25.38 -75.12
N GLU A 16 19.55 -25.34 -74.08
CA GLU A 16 19.13 -25.00 -72.72
C GLU A 16 18.50 -23.60 -72.76
N GLU A 17 17.21 -23.48 -72.51
CA GLU A 17 16.54 -22.20 -72.16
C GLU A 17 15.10 -22.52 -71.73
N ALA A 18 14.92 -23.10 -70.54
CA ALA A 18 13.58 -23.34 -69.98
C ALA A 18 13.57 -23.42 -68.44
N THR A 19 14.48 -22.69 -67.75
CA THR A 19 14.60 -22.78 -66.29
C THR A 19 14.86 -21.46 -65.55
N GLU A 20 14.98 -20.32 -66.23
CA GLU A 20 15.30 -19.04 -65.57
C GLU A 20 14.11 -18.10 -65.31
N GLU A 21 13.01 -18.18 -66.07
CA GLU A 21 11.87 -17.24 -65.90
C GLU A 21 11.02 -17.48 -64.62
N THR A 22 11.12 -18.63 -63.97
CA THR A 22 10.30 -18.94 -62.78
C THR A 22 10.89 -18.44 -61.47
N GLN A 23 12.20 -18.15 -61.42
CA GLN A 23 12.87 -17.72 -60.18
C GLN A 23 12.79 -16.20 -59.94
N GLU A 24 12.92 -15.36 -60.98
CA GLU A 24 12.84 -13.89 -60.82
C GLU A 24 11.46 -13.40 -60.37
N THR A 25 10.39 -14.08 -60.77
CA THR A 25 9.01 -13.64 -60.45
C THR A 25 8.63 -13.87 -58.98
N GLN A 26 9.23 -14.86 -58.31
CA GLN A 26 8.98 -15.15 -56.90
C GLN A 26 9.82 -14.28 -55.96
N GLU A 27 11.07 -14.01 -56.32
CA GLU A 27 11.98 -13.15 -55.54
C GLU A 27 11.45 -11.71 -55.48
N THR A 28 10.93 -11.20 -56.60
CA THR A 28 10.36 -9.84 -56.66
C THR A 28 9.06 -9.71 -55.83
N GLN A 29 8.25 -10.77 -55.74
CA GLN A 29 7.03 -10.78 -54.92
C GLN A 29 7.32 -10.91 -53.41
N GLU A 30 8.32 -11.70 -53.01
CA GLU A 30 8.73 -11.80 -51.59
C GLU A 30 9.40 -10.51 -51.11
N GLU A 31 10.20 -9.85 -51.94
CA GLU A 31 10.79 -8.54 -51.62
C GLU A 31 9.73 -7.44 -51.49
N GLU A 32 8.73 -7.40 -52.39
CA GLU A 32 7.61 -6.47 -52.27
C GLU A 32 6.76 -6.72 -51.01
N GLN A 33 6.50 -7.98 -50.67
CA GLN A 33 5.79 -8.36 -49.44
C GLN A 33 6.58 -8.01 -48.17
N GLY A 34 7.90 -8.17 -48.18
CA GLY A 34 8.78 -7.75 -47.07
C GLY A 34 8.79 -6.23 -46.86
N VAL A 35 8.79 -5.46 -47.96
CA VAL A 35 8.72 -4.00 -47.93
C VAL A 35 7.34 -3.51 -47.46
N GLU A 36 6.25 -4.17 -47.87
CA GLU A 36 4.91 -3.90 -47.35
C GLU A 36 4.78 -4.23 -45.86
N TYR A 37 5.38 -5.33 -45.41
CA TYR A 37 5.38 -5.74 -44.01
C TYR A 37 6.09 -4.70 -43.12
N TRP A 38 7.29 -4.24 -43.52
CA TRP A 38 8.01 -3.20 -42.77
C TRP A 38 7.29 -1.85 -42.78
N LYS A 39 6.64 -1.48 -43.88
CA LYS A 39 5.80 -0.27 -43.94
C LYS A 39 4.60 -0.37 -43.00
N ALA A 40 3.94 -1.52 -42.94
CA ALA A 40 2.81 -1.76 -42.04
C ALA A 40 3.25 -1.76 -40.57
N GLU A 41 4.39 -2.36 -40.26
CA GLU A 41 4.94 -2.41 -38.91
C GLU A 41 5.42 -1.03 -38.43
N ALA A 42 6.05 -0.24 -39.30
CA ALA A 42 6.40 1.15 -39.03
C ALA A 42 5.17 2.02 -38.78
N LEU A 43 4.09 1.84 -39.57
CA LEU A 43 2.83 2.55 -39.38
C LEU A 43 2.19 2.20 -38.04
N LYS A 44 2.18 0.92 -37.66
CA LYS A 44 1.68 0.44 -36.37
C LYS A 44 2.48 1.02 -35.21
N ASN A 45 3.81 1.04 -35.31
CA ASN A 45 4.67 1.62 -34.28
C ASN A 45 4.51 3.14 -34.17
N LYS A 46 4.29 3.84 -35.29
CA LYS A 46 3.97 5.27 -35.30
C LYS A 46 2.63 5.56 -34.62
N ALA A 47 1.59 4.77 -34.89
CA ALA A 47 0.29 4.89 -34.24
C ALA A 47 0.35 4.61 -32.73
N ILE A 48 1.17 3.62 -32.30
CA ILE A 48 1.41 3.33 -30.88
C ILE A 48 2.14 4.50 -30.21
N LEU A 49 3.15 5.08 -30.86
CA LEU A 49 3.88 6.25 -30.36
C LEU A 49 2.96 7.47 -30.24
N GLU A 50 2.11 7.76 -31.23
CA GLU A 50 1.14 8.87 -31.16
C GLU A 50 0.12 8.66 -30.04
N ARG A 51 -0.37 7.43 -29.85
CA ARG A 51 -1.27 7.09 -28.73
C ARG A 51 -0.59 7.21 -27.37
N ASN A 52 0.69 6.90 -27.27
CA ASN A 52 1.44 6.97 -26.02
C ASN A 52 1.92 8.41 -25.72
N LYS A 53 2.17 9.24 -26.74
CA LYS A 53 2.46 10.68 -26.57
C LYS A 53 1.27 11.46 -26.02
N ASN A 54 0.05 11.07 -26.39
CA ASN A 54 -1.19 11.65 -25.86
C ASN A 54 -1.69 10.99 -24.57
N LYS A 55 -1.03 9.93 -24.08
CA LYS A 55 -1.25 9.48 -22.71
C LYS A 55 -0.44 10.40 -21.81
N GLU A 56 -1.13 11.32 -21.16
CA GLU A 56 -0.57 12.04 -20.02
C GLU A 56 0.05 11.00 -19.07
N PRO A 57 1.26 11.26 -18.53
CA PRO A 57 1.86 10.37 -17.56
C PRO A 57 0.85 10.19 -16.44
N LYS A 58 0.37 8.96 -16.25
CA LYS A 58 -0.44 8.65 -15.06
C LYS A 58 0.44 9.05 -13.89
N GLU A 59 0.05 10.12 -13.19
CA GLU A 59 0.66 10.47 -11.93
C GLU A 59 0.58 9.22 -11.05
N GLU A 60 1.73 8.59 -10.85
CA GLU A 60 1.85 7.54 -9.86
C GLU A 60 1.44 8.20 -8.55
N LYS A 61 0.30 7.76 -8.01
CA LYS A 61 -0.16 8.19 -6.70
C LYS A 61 0.95 7.82 -5.74
N LYS A 62 1.84 8.77 -5.43
CA LYS A 62 2.82 8.62 -4.36
C LYS A 62 1.99 8.39 -3.12
N SER A 63 1.88 7.13 -2.70
CA SER A 63 1.33 6.84 -1.40
C SER A 63 2.22 7.57 -0.42
N ASP A 64 1.66 8.56 0.29
CA ASP A 64 2.40 9.32 1.31
C ASP A 64 2.89 8.39 2.45
N GLY A 65 2.52 7.11 2.46
CA GLY A 65 3.03 6.10 3.39
C GLY A 65 4.30 5.40 2.91
N PHE A 66 5.08 4.90 3.87
CA PHE A 66 6.22 4.02 3.60
C PHE A 66 5.80 2.77 2.81
N GLY A 67 6.64 2.40 1.84
CA GLY A 67 6.55 1.14 1.11
C GLY A 67 6.72 -0.08 2.01
N TYR A 68 6.37 -1.26 1.51
CA TYR A 68 6.47 -2.51 2.27
C TYR A 68 7.92 -2.87 2.61
N ASP A 69 8.82 -2.60 1.67
CA ASP A 69 10.27 -2.67 1.82
C ASP A 69 10.78 -1.85 3.00
N VAL A 70 10.41 -0.56 3.05
CA VAL A 70 10.82 0.35 4.13
C VAL A 70 10.22 -0.09 5.46
N LYS A 71 8.96 -0.52 5.48
CA LYS A 71 8.32 -1.03 6.70
C LYS A 71 8.96 -2.31 7.22
N ALA A 72 9.36 -3.21 6.32
CA ALA A 72 10.06 -4.43 6.69
C ALA A 72 11.45 -4.12 7.26
N TYR A 73 12.15 -3.16 6.66
CA TYR A 73 13.43 -2.68 7.16
C TYR A 73 13.31 -2.04 8.55
N LEU A 74 12.36 -1.11 8.74
CA LEU A 74 12.08 -0.51 10.06
C LEU A 74 11.71 -1.56 11.11
N LYS A 75 10.94 -2.59 10.71
CA LYS A 75 10.62 -3.70 11.61
C LYS A 75 11.86 -4.53 11.97
N ALA A 76 12.77 -4.75 11.03
CA ALA A 76 14.03 -5.44 11.25
C ALA A 76 14.97 -4.65 12.17
N SER A 77 14.96 -3.32 12.11
CA SER A 77 15.68 -2.45 13.05
C SER A 77 15.03 -2.35 14.44
N GLY A 78 13.92 -3.06 14.67
CA GLY A 78 13.26 -3.14 15.98
C GLY A 78 12.23 -2.02 16.23
N ILE A 79 11.78 -1.32 15.19
CA ILE A 79 10.73 -0.31 15.27
C ILE A 79 9.36 -0.98 15.04
N LYS A 80 8.39 -0.69 15.90
CA LYS A 80 7.04 -1.28 15.82
C LYS A 80 6.19 -0.54 14.79
N ALA A 81 5.13 -1.20 14.30
CA ALA A 81 4.22 -0.60 13.32
C ALA A 81 3.57 0.70 13.82
N ASP A 82 3.21 0.76 15.10
CA ASP A 82 2.60 1.94 15.75
C ASP A 82 3.58 3.13 15.94
N GLU A 83 4.84 2.94 15.55
CA GLU A 83 5.91 3.94 15.63
C GLU A 83 6.29 4.46 14.24
N PHE A 84 5.78 3.87 13.15
CA PHE A 84 6.13 4.27 11.79
C PHE A 84 5.73 5.70 11.44
N ASP A 85 4.58 6.17 11.95
CA ASP A 85 4.17 7.56 11.75
C ASP A 85 5.14 8.54 12.41
N PHE A 86 5.66 8.18 13.60
CA PHE A 86 6.68 8.96 14.29
C PHE A 86 8.00 9.00 13.49
N VAL A 87 8.44 7.85 12.95
CA VAL A 87 9.63 7.81 12.08
C VAL A 87 9.43 8.67 10.84
N LYS A 88 8.25 8.62 10.22
CA LYS A 88 7.92 9.42 9.04
C LYS A 88 7.98 10.91 9.34
N GLU A 89 7.46 11.35 10.48
CA GLU A 89 7.57 12.75 10.91
C GLU A 89 9.02 13.16 11.14
N GLU A 90 9.81 12.33 11.82
CA GLU A 90 11.20 12.67 12.10
C GLU A 90 12.06 12.65 10.83
N LEU A 91 11.79 11.74 9.89
CA LEU A 91 12.44 11.70 8.59
C LEU A 91 12.17 12.98 7.78
N LYS A 92 10.91 13.48 7.81
CA LYS A 92 10.55 14.77 7.19
C LYS A 92 11.28 15.95 7.84
N ARG A 93 11.63 15.88 9.13
CA ARG A 93 12.39 16.92 9.85
C ARG A 93 13.89 16.81 9.64
N PHE A 94 14.42 15.59 9.60
CA PHE A 94 15.83 15.29 9.42
C PHE A 94 16.29 15.57 7.98
N GLY A 95 15.45 15.22 6.99
CA GLY A 95 15.71 15.49 5.58
C GLY A 95 16.79 14.61 4.93
N GLY A 96 17.25 13.57 5.63
CA GLY A 96 18.23 12.59 5.11
C GLY A 96 17.64 11.20 4.91
N ASP A 97 18.54 10.22 4.75
CA ASP A 97 18.17 8.82 4.55
C ASP A 97 17.67 8.14 5.83
N ILE A 98 16.88 7.09 5.66
CA ILE A 98 16.32 6.30 6.76
C ILE A 98 17.43 5.65 7.60
N ASP A 99 18.48 5.16 6.95
CA ASP A 99 19.63 4.56 7.65
C ASP A 99 20.32 5.58 8.56
N GLY A 100 20.59 6.77 8.03
CA GLY A 100 21.18 7.86 8.80
C GLY A 100 20.28 8.35 9.94
N LEU A 101 18.96 8.24 9.81
CA LEU A 101 18.04 8.54 10.90
C LEU A 101 18.09 7.47 12.00
N ILE A 102 18.13 6.19 11.64
CA ILE A 102 18.16 5.08 12.59
C ILE A 102 19.48 5.07 13.37
N ASP A 103 20.60 5.39 12.71
CA ASP A 103 21.92 5.46 13.32
C ASP A 103 22.12 6.72 14.19
N ASN A 104 21.16 7.65 14.17
CA ASN A 104 21.24 8.88 14.94
C ASN A 104 20.82 8.68 16.40
N ASP A 105 21.77 8.85 17.32
CA ASP A 105 21.56 8.80 18.78
C ASP A 105 20.39 9.68 19.26
N TYR A 106 20.19 10.85 18.65
CA TYR A 106 19.10 11.75 19.02
C TYR A 106 17.73 11.14 18.73
N PHE A 107 17.59 10.49 17.58
CA PHE A 107 16.35 9.82 17.19
C PHE A 107 16.08 8.63 18.11
N GLN A 108 17.10 7.80 18.39
CA GLN A 108 16.98 6.65 19.31
C GLN A 108 16.55 7.10 20.70
N ALA A 109 17.18 8.13 21.27
CA ALA A 109 16.81 8.66 22.58
C ALA A 109 15.37 9.21 22.62
N LYS A 110 14.91 9.81 21.52
CA LYS A 110 13.54 10.32 21.41
C LYS A 110 12.51 9.19 21.25
N LEU A 111 12.85 8.15 20.50
CA LEU A 111 12.05 6.95 20.34
C LEU A 111 11.86 6.23 21.68
N GLU A 112 12.93 6.08 22.46
CA GLU A 112 12.88 5.49 23.81
C GLU A 112 11.99 6.30 24.76
N LYS A 113 12.10 7.64 24.74
CA LYS A 113 11.20 8.52 25.51
C LYS A 113 9.74 8.30 25.13
N GLN A 114 9.43 8.21 23.83
CA GLN A 114 8.07 7.92 23.39
C GLN A 114 7.60 6.54 23.87
N ARG A 115 8.45 5.51 23.79
CA ARG A 115 8.14 4.17 24.30
C ARG A 115 7.85 4.19 25.80
N ALA A 116 8.67 4.89 26.58
CA ALA A 116 8.45 5.05 28.01
C ALA A 116 7.12 5.74 28.33
N ILE A 117 6.77 6.81 27.61
CA ILE A 117 5.49 7.52 27.78
C ILE A 117 4.30 6.60 27.41
N LYS A 118 4.40 5.83 26.32
CA LYS A 118 3.35 4.87 25.94
C LYS A 118 3.21 3.75 26.98
N GLN A 119 4.32 3.21 27.48
CA GLN A 119 4.29 2.21 28.54
C GLN A 119 3.66 2.74 29.84
N THR A 120 3.98 3.97 30.24
CA THR A 120 3.36 4.55 31.44
C THR A 120 1.89 4.85 31.20
N ALA A 121 1.49 5.32 30.01
CA ALA A 121 0.09 5.55 29.66
C ALA A 121 -0.74 4.25 29.68
N GLU A 122 -0.20 3.15 29.17
CA GLU A 122 -0.84 1.83 29.25
C GLU A 122 -0.90 1.30 30.68
N ALA A 123 0.14 1.54 31.48
CA ALA A 123 0.20 1.11 32.87
C ALA A 123 -0.63 1.99 33.82
N THR A 124 -0.96 3.23 33.44
CA THR A 124 -1.81 4.09 34.25
C THR A 124 -3.26 3.60 34.20
N PRO A 125 -3.85 3.19 35.34
CA PRO A 125 -5.23 2.74 35.36
C PRO A 125 -6.15 3.92 35.00
N THR A 126 -6.76 3.84 33.81
CA THR A 126 -7.70 4.85 33.29
C THR A 126 -9.10 4.76 33.90
N GLY A 127 -9.29 3.85 34.86
CA GLY A 127 -10.55 3.70 35.58
C GLY A 127 -10.80 4.84 36.55
N LYS A 128 -12.03 5.41 36.51
CA LYS A 128 -12.59 6.13 37.65
C LYS A 128 -12.59 5.16 38.84
N ARG A 129 -11.64 5.27 39.77
CA ARG A 129 -11.67 4.53 41.04
C ARG A 129 -12.98 4.89 41.77
N THR A 130 -14.01 4.07 41.60
CA THR A 130 -15.30 4.17 42.30
C THR A 130 -15.21 3.76 43.78
N GLY A 131 -14.00 3.72 44.35
CA GLY A 131 -13.74 3.08 45.64
C GLY A 131 -13.92 3.98 46.87
N ASN A 132 -13.70 5.28 46.76
CA ASN A 132 -13.83 6.19 47.89
C ASN A 132 -14.35 7.53 47.37
N SER A 133 -15.67 7.64 47.22
CA SER A 133 -16.31 8.94 47.11
C SER A 133 -15.87 9.76 48.32
N ALA A 134 -15.29 10.94 48.09
CA ALA A 134 -14.78 11.78 49.16
C ALA A 134 -15.90 12.03 50.19
N THR A 135 -15.57 12.16 51.48
CA THR A 135 -16.57 12.40 52.55
C THR A 135 -17.39 13.67 52.35
N ASP A 136 -16.92 14.52 51.45
CA ASP A 136 -17.42 15.79 50.97
C ASP A 136 -18.21 15.66 49.66
N SER A 137 -18.45 14.44 49.17
CA SER A 137 -19.30 14.18 48.02
C SER A 137 -20.71 13.73 48.42
N THR A 138 -21.71 14.14 47.65
CA THR A 138 -23.11 13.72 47.84
C THR A 138 -23.27 12.20 47.68
N ASP A 139 -22.52 11.58 46.77
CA ASP A 139 -22.53 10.15 46.49
C ASP A 139 -22.10 9.30 47.70
N TYR A 140 -21.17 9.80 48.52
CA TYR A 140 -20.76 9.13 49.76
C TYR A 140 -21.92 9.06 50.76
N TRP A 141 -22.68 10.16 50.91
CA TRP A 141 -23.77 10.28 51.87
C TRP A 141 -25.07 9.61 51.42
N LEU A 142 -25.26 9.37 50.12
CA LEU A 142 -26.45 8.68 49.60
C LEU A 142 -26.63 7.26 50.18
N ASN A 143 -25.55 6.61 50.59
CA ASN A 143 -25.56 5.26 51.15
C ASN A 143 -25.56 5.25 52.70
N LYS A 144 -25.59 6.43 53.35
CA LYS A 144 -25.56 6.59 54.81
C LYS A 144 -26.92 7.04 55.35
N PRO A 145 -27.22 6.79 56.64
CA PRO A 145 -28.46 7.29 57.24
C PRO A 145 -28.48 8.82 57.24
N PHE A 146 -29.63 9.40 56.88
CA PHE A 146 -29.77 10.85 56.72
C PHE A 146 -29.45 11.66 58.00
N ALA A 147 -29.58 11.03 59.18
CA ALA A 147 -29.25 11.63 60.47
C ALA A 147 -27.77 12.04 60.59
N GLU A 148 -26.88 11.26 59.97
CA GLU A 148 -25.42 11.46 60.01
C GLU A 148 -24.94 12.48 58.97
N VAL A 149 -25.80 12.88 58.04
CA VAL A 149 -25.44 13.82 56.97
C VAL A 149 -25.25 15.23 57.55
N PRO A 150 -24.11 15.90 57.25
CA PRO A 150 -23.88 17.29 57.64
C PRO A 150 -25.00 18.22 57.16
N LYS A 151 -25.39 19.20 57.99
CA LYS A 151 -26.53 20.09 57.71
C LYS A 151 -26.46 20.75 56.33
N GLU A 152 -25.26 21.11 55.89
CA GLU A 152 -25.02 21.79 54.61
C GLU A 152 -25.27 20.90 53.39
N MET A 153 -25.06 19.57 53.51
CA MET A 153 -25.22 18.63 52.40
C MET A 153 -26.59 17.96 52.33
N ARG A 154 -27.39 18.04 53.41
CA ARG A 154 -28.71 17.41 53.51
C ARG A 154 -29.63 17.73 52.34
N ARG A 155 -29.68 19.01 51.93
CA ARG A 155 -30.51 19.45 50.79
C ARG A 155 -30.09 18.76 49.49
N GLN A 156 -28.79 18.66 49.25
CA GLN A 156 -28.25 18.07 48.02
C GLN A 156 -28.44 16.55 48.00
N VAL A 157 -28.23 15.88 49.14
CA VAL A 157 -28.45 14.43 49.29
C VAL A 157 -29.93 14.09 49.12
N LEU A 158 -30.84 14.91 49.65
CA LEU A 158 -32.29 14.73 49.51
C LEU A 158 -32.72 14.84 48.04
N ILE A 159 -32.29 15.89 47.32
CA ILE A 159 -32.55 16.04 45.88
C ILE A 159 -32.00 14.86 45.08
N ALA A 160 -30.79 14.40 45.40
CA ALA A 160 -30.17 13.26 44.73
C ALA A 160 -30.92 11.94 45.01
N LYS A 161 -31.45 11.76 46.23
CA LYS A 161 -32.26 10.61 46.61
C LYS A 161 -33.61 10.59 45.89
N GLU A 162 -34.30 11.73 45.83
CA GLU A 162 -35.55 11.87 45.06
C GLU A 162 -35.34 11.56 43.57
N LYS A 163 -34.22 12.00 42.97
CA LYS A 163 -33.89 11.67 41.57
C LYS A 163 -33.62 10.18 41.36
N LYS A 164 -33.04 9.49 42.35
CA LYS A 164 -32.78 8.05 42.28
C LYS A 164 -34.08 7.25 42.44
N GLU A 165 -34.98 7.67 43.31
CA GLU A 165 -36.28 7.03 43.53
C GLU A 165 -37.24 7.30 42.36
N GLY A 166 -37.23 8.51 41.80
CA GLY A 166 -38.03 8.88 40.62
C GLY A 166 -37.58 8.23 39.30
N SER A 167 -36.33 7.73 39.24
CA SER A 167 -35.83 6.97 38.07
C SER A 167 -36.01 5.45 38.20
N GLY A 168 -36.48 4.96 39.36
CA GLY A 168 -36.85 3.56 39.55
C GLY A 168 -38.21 3.26 38.92
N SER A 169 -38.25 2.40 37.90
CA SER A 169 -39.51 1.96 37.26
C SER A 169 -40.44 1.33 38.30
N HIS A 170 -41.56 1.99 38.58
CA HIS A 170 -42.60 1.44 39.46
C HIS A 170 -43.36 0.36 38.68
N PHE A 171 -43.04 -0.91 38.95
CA PHE A 171 -43.83 -2.04 38.44
C PHE A 171 -45.10 -2.16 39.29
N TYR A 172 -46.23 -1.73 38.74
CA TYR A 172 -47.53 -2.07 39.30
C TYR A 172 -47.84 -3.51 38.88
N ASN A 173 -47.81 -4.44 39.84
CA ASN A 173 -48.34 -5.79 39.62
C ASN A 173 -49.85 -5.66 39.35
N SER A 174 -50.25 -5.91 38.11
CA SER A 174 -51.64 -6.07 37.66
C SER A 174 -52.06 -7.54 37.79
#